data_AF-A0A160VUC3-F1
#
_entry.id   AF-A0A160VUC3-F1
#
_cell.length_a   1.000
_cell.length_b   1.000
_cell.length_c   1.000
_cell.angle_alpha   90.00
_cell.angle_beta   90.00
_cell.angle_gamma   90.00
#
_symmetry.space_group_name_H-M   'P 1'
#
loop_
_entity.id
_entity.type
_entity.pdbx_description
1 polymer ?
#
loop_
_entity_poly.entity_id
_entity_poly.type
_entity_poly.pdbx_seq_one_letter_code
_entity_poly.pdbx_strand_id
1 'polypeptide(L)'
;MRLENVRAERELSGFLESLGIKVEDKDDLPFVGKYFVEVRGVKYEGTSISSLRDILLRLRGTYVVVPAYNEEKTIGQVLDSLLAVFPPERIIVVNDGSSDRTEEIAKSKGVNVVTHLINRGLGGALGTGIAYALKKGARIIVTFDADGQHLVEDALRVMKPVVEGKADMAIGSRLKGDVSQMPIIKRIGNIGLDLITAIFSMKYISDTQSGLRAISAECARKIKITCDRYAVSSEIIMKAARNKCRIKEVPIKAVYTEYSMKKGTNVIEGIRIAINLLLDVFRR
;
A
#
# COMPACT_ATOMS: atom_id res chain seq x y z
N MET A 1 -21.32 -27.64 -18.13
CA MET A 1 -21.58 -26.93 -16.85
C MET A 1 -21.32 -27.78 -15.60
N ARG A 2 -21.93 -28.96 -15.38
CA ARG A 2 -21.73 -29.73 -14.12
C ARG A 2 -20.31 -30.29 -13.94
N LEU A 3 -19.62 -30.67 -15.02
CA LEU A 3 -18.26 -31.24 -14.98
C LEU A 3 -17.13 -30.21 -14.79
N GLU A 4 -17.34 -28.96 -15.24
CA GLU A 4 -16.35 -27.89 -15.05
C GLU A 4 -16.30 -27.41 -13.61
N ASN A 5 -17.45 -27.38 -12.93
CA ASN A 5 -17.54 -27.03 -11.50
C ASN A 5 -16.81 -28.05 -10.62
N VAL A 6 -17.00 -29.35 -10.88
CA VAL A 6 -16.34 -30.45 -10.13
C VAL A 6 -14.82 -30.43 -10.31
N ARG A 7 -14.32 -30.03 -11.49
CA ARG A 7 -12.88 -29.90 -11.74
C ARG A 7 -12.29 -28.70 -10.99
N ALA A 8 -13.00 -27.58 -10.96
CA ALA A 8 -12.59 -26.37 -10.23
C ALA A 8 -12.58 -26.58 -8.71
N GLU A 9 -13.50 -27.37 -8.17
CA GLU A 9 -13.58 -27.73 -6.75
C GLU A 9 -12.44 -28.65 -6.32
N ARG A 10 -12.08 -29.66 -7.13
CA ARG A 10 -10.93 -30.53 -6.86
C ARG A 10 -9.59 -29.80 -6.91
N GLU A 11 -9.40 -28.88 -7.88
CA GLU A 11 -8.19 -28.05 -7.93
C GLU A 11 -8.09 -27.10 -6.73
N LEU A 12 -9.22 -26.58 -6.24
CA LEU A 12 -9.27 -25.71 -5.08
C LEU A 12 -9.02 -26.48 -3.78
N SER A 13 -9.62 -27.65 -3.61
CA SER A 13 -9.38 -28.51 -2.45
C SER A 13 -7.91 -28.93 -2.38
N GLY A 14 -7.33 -29.38 -3.50
CA GLY A 14 -5.89 -29.67 -3.58
C GLY A 14 -4.99 -28.47 -3.30
N PHE A 15 -5.41 -27.26 -3.71
CA PHE A 15 -4.68 -26.02 -3.38
C PHE A 15 -4.76 -25.69 -1.88
N LEU A 16 -5.93 -25.81 -1.27
CA LEU A 16 -6.13 -25.54 0.16
C LEU A 16 -5.39 -26.56 1.03
N GLU A 17 -5.40 -27.84 0.64
CA GLU A 17 -4.60 -28.89 1.29
C GLU A 17 -3.10 -28.63 1.16
N SER A 18 -2.61 -28.14 0.01
CA SER A 18 -1.20 -27.75 -0.16
C SER A 18 -0.76 -26.61 0.76
N LEU A 19 -1.71 -25.85 1.30
CA LEU A 19 -1.51 -24.79 2.28
C LEU A 19 -1.76 -25.25 3.73
N GLY A 20 -1.99 -26.54 3.95
CA GLY A 20 -2.29 -27.12 5.28
C GLY A 20 -3.72 -26.84 5.77
N ILE A 21 -4.62 -26.38 4.89
CA ILE A 21 -6.01 -26.08 5.20
C ILE A 21 -6.86 -27.30 4.84
N LYS A 22 -7.36 -28.02 5.85
CA LYS A 22 -8.30 -29.12 5.64
C LYS A 22 -9.70 -28.57 5.35
N VAL A 23 -10.27 -28.99 4.24
CA VAL A 23 -11.65 -28.69 3.86
C VAL A 23 -12.45 -29.99 4.01
N GLU A 24 -13.35 -30.06 4.99
CA GLU A 24 -14.32 -31.16 5.05
C GLU A 24 -15.47 -30.88 4.08
N ASP A 25 -15.54 -31.70 3.04
CA ASP A 25 -16.66 -31.71 2.10
C ASP A 25 -17.80 -32.50 2.75
N LYS A 26 -18.88 -31.82 3.12
CA LYS A 26 -20.15 -32.47 3.45
C LYS A 26 -21.11 -32.15 2.32
N ASP A 27 -21.26 -33.12 1.42
CA ASP A 27 -22.26 -33.15 0.37
C ASP A 27 -23.65 -32.75 0.96
N ASP A 28 -24.37 -31.88 0.22
CA ASP A 28 -25.77 -31.49 0.41
C ASP A 28 -26.17 -30.39 1.42
N LEU A 29 -25.28 -29.51 1.86
CA LEU A 29 -25.72 -28.25 2.49
C LEU A 29 -25.61 -27.06 1.53
N PRO A 30 -26.65 -26.22 1.36
CA PRO A 30 -26.45 -24.90 0.78
C PRO A 30 -25.48 -24.20 1.71
N PHE A 31 -24.26 -23.99 1.24
CA PHE A 31 -23.14 -23.46 2.00
C PHE A 31 -23.36 -21.95 2.28
N VAL A 32 -24.38 -21.65 3.09
CA VAL A 32 -24.78 -20.31 3.54
C VAL A 32 -23.90 -19.96 4.73
N GLY A 33 -22.73 -19.39 4.47
CA GLY A 33 -21.76 -19.00 5.50
C GLY A 33 -20.82 -17.89 5.05
N LYS A 34 -20.25 -17.16 6.01
CA LYS A 34 -19.15 -16.21 5.75
C LYS A 34 -17.84 -16.98 5.73
N TYR A 35 -17.12 -16.93 4.62
CA TYR A 35 -15.79 -17.52 4.50
C TYR A 35 -14.76 -16.47 4.87
N PHE A 36 -13.67 -16.88 5.51
CA PHE A 36 -12.54 -15.97 5.72
C PHE A 36 -11.19 -16.68 5.61
N VAL A 37 -10.19 -15.90 5.24
CA VAL A 37 -8.78 -16.26 5.40
C VAL A 37 -8.20 -15.32 6.45
N GLU A 38 -7.42 -15.84 7.39
CA GLU A 38 -6.75 -15.03 8.40
C GLU A 38 -5.25 -14.99 8.13
N VAL A 39 -4.69 -13.78 8.05
CA VAL A 39 -3.25 -13.56 7.91
C VAL A 39 -2.81 -12.68 9.07
N ARG A 40 -1.99 -13.23 9.98
CA ARG A 40 -1.45 -12.51 11.16
C ARG A 40 -2.53 -11.74 11.94
N GLY A 41 -3.68 -12.38 12.21
CA GLY A 41 -4.79 -11.75 12.95
C GLY A 41 -5.74 -10.88 12.12
N VAL A 42 -5.45 -10.64 10.84
CA VAL A 42 -6.34 -9.90 9.93
C VAL A 42 -7.18 -10.89 9.11
N LYS A 43 -8.50 -10.89 9.35
CA LYS A 43 -9.46 -11.70 8.61
C LYS A 43 -9.86 -11.01 7.31
N TYR A 44 -9.87 -11.73 6.20
CA TYR A 44 -10.36 -11.31 4.89
C TYR A 44 -11.59 -12.12 4.55
N GLU A 45 -12.74 -11.47 4.37
CA GLU A 45 -14.04 -12.13 4.29
C GLU A 45 -14.57 -12.22 2.85
N GLY A 46 -15.01 -13.42 2.46
CA GLY A 46 -15.71 -13.74 1.22
C GLY A 46 -17.16 -14.18 1.48
N THR A 47 -18.05 -13.85 0.55
CA THR A 47 -19.47 -14.25 0.58
C THR A 47 -19.75 -15.58 -0.11
N SER A 48 -18.75 -16.11 -0.83
CA SER A 48 -18.80 -17.37 -1.57
C SER A 48 -17.40 -17.97 -1.71
N ILE A 49 -17.33 -19.26 -2.06
CA ILE A 49 -16.06 -19.94 -2.39
C ILE A 49 -15.32 -19.23 -3.54
N SER A 50 -16.05 -18.78 -4.57
CA SER A 50 -15.48 -18.00 -5.68
C SER A 50 -14.85 -16.68 -5.19
N SER A 51 -15.52 -15.96 -4.30
CA SER A 51 -14.96 -14.73 -3.72
C SER A 51 -13.74 -15.00 -2.83
N LEU A 52 -13.71 -16.13 -2.12
CA LEU A 52 -12.56 -16.55 -1.31
C LEU A 52 -11.35 -16.88 -2.19
N ARG A 53 -11.57 -17.55 -3.32
CA ARG A 53 -10.55 -17.80 -4.34
C ARG A 53 -9.98 -16.49 -4.88
N ASP A 54 -10.83 -15.51 -5.19
CA ASP A 54 -10.37 -14.19 -5.66
C ASP A 54 -9.55 -13.44 -4.60
N ILE A 55 -9.95 -13.53 -3.33
CA ILE A 55 -9.19 -12.99 -2.19
C ILE A 55 -7.81 -13.63 -2.12
N LEU A 56 -7.72 -14.96 -2.15
CA LEU A 56 -6.44 -15.70 -2.12
C LEU A 56 -5.55 -15.33 -3.33
N LEU A 57 -6.14 -15.23 -4.51
CA LEU A 57 -5.46 -14.82 -5.72
C LEU A 57 -4.92 -13.38 -5.62
N ARG A 58 -5.68 -12.46 -5.03
CA ARG A 58 -5.25 -11.07 -4.79
C ARG A 58 -4.17 -10.98 -3.72
N LEU A 59 -4.30 -11.70 -2.61
CA LEU A 59 -3.28 -11.80 -1.56
C LEU A 59 -1.95 -12.30 -2.13
N ARG A 60 -1.96 -13.44 -2.84
CA ARG A 60 -0.77 -13.99 -3.51
C ARG A 60 -0.20 -13.07 -4.59
N GLY A 61 -1.05 -12.25 -5.20
CA GLY A 61 -0.68 -11.26 -6.21
C GLY A 61 -0.31 -9.89 -5.66
N THR A 62 -0.08 -9.76 -4.34
CA THR A 62 0.29 -8.49 -3.72
C THR A 62 1.79 -8.25 -3.84
N TYR A 63 2.18 -7.05 -4.24
CA TYR A 63 3.55 -6.56 -4.22
C TYR A 63 3.67 -5.38 -3.27
N VAL A 64 4.80 -5.27 -2.56
CA VAL A 64 5.11 -4.15 -1.68
C VAL A 64 6.22 -3.32 -2.32
N VAL A 65 5.96 -2.03 -2.52
CA VAL A 65 6.90 -1.04 -3.04
C VAL A 65 7.42 -0.21 -1.87
N VAL A 66 8.73 -0.25 -1.68
CA VAL A 66 9.46 0.42 -0.59
C VAL A 66 10.40 1.46 -1.19
N PRO A 67 10.00 2.72 -1.35
CA PRO A 67 10.92 3.79 -1.75
C PRO A 67 11.93 4.05 -0.61
N ALA A 68 13.20 4.14 -0.93
CA ALA A 68 14.27 4.33 0.05
C ALA A 68 15.32 5.33 -0.44
N TYR A 69 15.68 6.28 0.42
CA TYR A 69 16.78 7.22 0.20
C TYR A 69 17.48 7.53 1.53
N ASN A 70 18.71 7.05 1.68
CA ASN A 70 19.51 7.19 2.89
C ASN A 70 18.80 6.66 4.16
N GLU A 71 18.40 5.40 4.13
CA GLU A 71 17.65 4.68 5.17
C GLU A 71 18.43 3.49 5.75
N GLU A 72 19.77 3.51 5.73
CA GLU A 72 20.60 2.37 6.20
C GLU A 72 20.28 1.92 7.64
N LYS A 73 19.78 2.84 8.47
CA LYS A 73 19.47 2.59 9.89
C LYS A 73 18.18 1.81 10.11
N THR A 74 17.24 1.88 9.17
CA THR A 74 15.86 1.40 9.35
C THR A 74 15.47 0.34 8.32
N ILE A 75 16.01 0.42 7.10
CA ILE A 75 15.60 -0.45 5.99
C ILE A 75 15.73 -1.94 6.32
N GLY A 76 16.76 -2.34 7.08
CA GLY A 76 16.95 -3.74 7.49
C GLY A 76 15.76 -4.28 8.30
N GLN A 77 15.35 -3.54 9.34
CA GLN A 77 14.23 -3.92 10.22
C GLN A 77 12.88 -3.86 9.51
N VAL A 78 12.70 -2.86 8.63
CA VAL A 78 11.50 -2.75 7.78
C VAL A 78 11.36 -3.98 6.89
N LEU A 79 12.44 -4.37 6.21
CA LEU A 79 12.42 -5.55 5.34
C LEU A 79 12.21 -6.85 6.12
N ASP A 80 12.79 -7.00 7.31
CA ASP A 80 12.55 -8.18 8.16
C ASP A 80 11.07 -8.33 8.53
N SER A 81 10.41 -7.20 8.84
CA SER A 81 8.99 -7.17 9.17
C SER A 81 8.11 -7.50 7.95
N LEU A 82 8.46 -6.99 6.77
CA LEU A 82 7.77 -7.30 5.53
C LEU A 82 7.96 -8.76 5.10
N LEU A 83 9.18 -9.30 5.22
CA LEU A 83 9.53 -10.68 4.88
C LEU A 83 8.83 -11.72 5.76
N ALA A 84 8.39 -11.34 6.95
CA ALA A 84 7.57 -12.19 7.83
C ALA A 84 6.16 -12.46 7.28
N VAL A 85 5.74 -11.76 6.22
CA VAL A 85 4.39 -11.78 5.65
C VAL A 85 4.39 -11.96 4.13
N PHE A 86 5.31 -11.28 3.43
CA PHE A 86 5.39 -11.27 1.98
C PHE A 86 6.63 -12.04 1.51
N PRO A 87 6.50 -12.88 0.46
CA PRO A 87 7.66 -13.52 -0.15
C PRO A 87 8.68 -12.48 -0.67
N PRO A 88 9.99 -12.77 -0.64
CA PRO A 88 11.03 -11.82 -1.06
C PRO A 88 10.81 -11.27 -2.48
N GLU A 89 10.34 -12.11 -3.41
CA GLU A 89 10.09 -11.72 -4.80
C GLU A 89 8.92 -10.73 -4.98
N ARG A 90 8.12 -10.52 -3.93
CA ARG A 90 7.00 -9.57 -3.89
C ARG A 90 7.38 -8.22 -3.28
N ILE A 91 8.57 -8.12 -2.69
CA ILE A 91 9.07 -6.87 -2.11
C ILE A 91 9.99 -6.20 -3.14
N ILE A 92 9.76 -4.92 -3.37
CA ILE A 92 10.48 -4.10 -4.34
C ILE A 92 11.00 -2.88 -3.61
N VAL A 93 12.29 -2.86 -3.31
CA VAL A 93 12.98 -1.66 -2.82
C VAL A 93 13.38 -0.81 -4.02
N VAL A 94 12.99 0.45 -4.01
CA VAL A 94 13.49 1.43 -4.98
C VAL A 94 14.51 2.31 -4.29
N ASN A 95 15.79 2.01 -4.49
CA ASN A 95 16.89 2.84 -4.00
C ASN A 95 17.01 4.09 -4.86
N ASP A 96 16.61 5.24 -4.31
CA ASP A 96 16.56 6.52 -5.04
C ASP A 96 17.91 7.26 -5.00
N GLY A 97 18.98 6.55 -5.35
CA GLY A 97 20.34 7.10 -5.41
C GLY A 97 20.95 7.38 -4.04
N SER A 98 20.74 6.50 -3.05
CA SER A 98 21.35 6.64 -1.71
C SER A 98 22.88 6.66 -1.78
N SER A 99 23.49 7.44 -0.88
CA SER A 99 24.94 7.52 -0.70
C SER A 99 25.46 6.67 0.47
N ASP A 100 24.54 6.03 1.20
CA ASP A 100 24.80 5.21 2.37
C ASP A 100 24.64 3.70 2.06
N ARG A 101 24.60 2.84 3.08
CA ARG A 101 24.50 1.38 2.88
C ARG A 101 23.09 0.87 2.59
N THR A 102 22.11 1.73 2.29
CA THR A 102 20.71 1.34 2.05
C THR A 102 20.58 0.24 0.99
N GLU A 103 21.25 0.38 -0.15
CA GLU A 103 21.18 -0.59 -1.25
C GLU A 103 21.82 -1.92 -0.89
N GLU A 104 22.99 -1.89 -0.25
CA GLU A 104 23.73 -3.07 0.20
C GLU A 104 22.86 -3.89 1.16
N ILE A 105 22.28 -3.23 2.16
CA ILE A 105 21.41 -3.86 3.14
C ILE A 105 20.17 -4.45 2.46
N ALA A 106 19.50 -3.71 1.58
CA ALA A 106 18.33 -4.22 0.87
C ALA A 106 18.66 -5.46 0.01
N LYS A 107 19.77 -5.44 -0.74
CA LYS A 107 20.24 -6.58 -1.55
C LYS A 107 20.54 -7.80 -0.68
N SER A 108 21.14 -7.60 0.50
CA SER A 108 21.46 -8.69 1.43
C SER A 108 20.22 -9.45 1.93
N LYS A 109 19.04 -8.82 1.91
CA LYS A 109 17.75 -9.43 2.29
C LYS A 109 17.10 -10.27 1.18
N GLY A 110 17.68 -10.32 -0.02
CA GLY A 110 17.18 -11.14 -1.13
C GLY A 110 15.89 -10.62 -1.79
N VAL A 111 15.51 -9.37 -1.54
CA VAL A 111 14.36 -8.72 -2.18
C VAL A 111 14.72 -8.13 -3.55
N ASN A 112 13.73 -7.74 -4.35
CA ASN A 112 14.02 -7.01 -5.58
C ASN A 112 14.51 -5.60 -5.24
N VAL A 113 15.62 -5.16 -5.85
CA VAL A 113 16.15 -3.80 -5.70
C VAL A 113 16.26 -3.14 -7.07
N VAL A 114 15.66 -1.96 -7.20
CA VAL A 114 15.76 -1.10 -8.39
C VAL A 114 16.45 0.19 -7.97
N THR A 115 17.56 0.53 -8.62
CA THR A 115 18.37 1.69 -8.25
C THR A 115 18.25 2.80 -9.28
N HIS A 116 17.98 4.02 -8.82
CA HIS A 116 18.15 5.23 -9.63
C HIS A 116 19.59 5.74 -9.54
N LEU A 117 20.16 6.16 -10.66
CA LEU A 117 21.50 6.76 -10.72
C LEU A 117 21.57 8.13 -10.04
N ILE A 118 20.45 8.85 -10.00
CA ILE A 118 20.30 10.14 -9.34
C ILE A 118 19.03 10.09 -8.48
N ASN A 119 19.00 10.86 -7.40
CA ASN A 119 17.78 11.02 -6.61
C ASN A 119 16.68 11.69 -7.44
N ARG A 120 15.59 10.95 -7.69
CA ARG A 120 14.42 11.40 -8.45
C ARG A 120 13.26 11.82 -7.53
N GLY A 121 13.44 11.72 -6.22
CA GLY A 121 12.43 12.00 -5.22
C GLY A 121 11.42 10.86 -5.05
N LEU A 122 10.60 10.98 -4.00
CA LEU A 122 9.60 9.98 -3.62
C LEU A 122 8.66 9.59 -4.77
N GLY A 123 8.23 10.56 -5.58
CA GLY A 123 7.32 10.29 -6.69
C GLY A 123 7.98 9.53 -7.83
N GLY A 124 9.24 9.84 -8.15
CA GLY A 124 10.04 9.06 -9.08
C GLY A 124 10.22 7.61 -8.59
N ALA A 125 10.56 7.43 -7.30
CA ALA A 125 10.75 6.12 -6.70
C ALA A 125 9.45 5.28 -6.70
N LEU A 126 8.33 5.88 -6.27
CA LEU A 126 7.01 5.23 -6.30
C LEU A 126 6.59 4.87 -7.74
N GLY A 127 6.79 5.77 -8.70
CA GLY A 127 6.50 5.51 -10.12
C GLY A 127 7.25 4.31 -10.66
N THR A 128 8.56 4.23 -10.40
CA THR A 128 9.40 3.09 -10.79
C THR A 128 8.93 1.79 -10.14
N GLY A 129 8.67 1.80 -8.83
CA GLY A 129 8.23 0.62 -8.10
C GLY A 129 6.85 0.11 -8.54
N ILE A 130 5.89 1.02 -8.75
CA ILE A 130 4.55 0.68 -9.26
C ILE A 130 4.64 0.09 -10.67
N ALA A 131 5.44 0.70 -11.56
CA ALA A 131 5.64 0.19 -12.90
C ALA A 131 6.28 -1.21 -12.90
N TYR A 132 7.29 -1.42 -12.04
CA TYR A 132 7.92 -2.73 -11.86
C TYR A 132 6.91 -3.78 -11.38
N ALA A 133 6.13 -3.46 -10.34
CA ALA A 133 5.11 -4.36 -9.79
C ALA A 133 4.07 -4.75 -10.86
N LEU A 134 3.56 -3.78 -11.62
CA LEU A 134 2.61 -4.03 -12.71
C LEU A 134 3.21 -4.94 -13.79
N LYS A 135 4.48 -4.72 -14.18
CA LYS A 135 5.19 -5.57 -15.15
C LYS A 135 5.35 -7.01 -14.64
N LYS A 136 5.46 -7.20 -13.33
CA LYS A 136 5.54 -8.52 -12.67
C LYS A 136 4.16 -9.14 -12.38
N GLY A 137 3.08 -8.58 -12.91
CA GLY A 137 1.74 -9.12 -12.78
C GLY A 137 1.11 -8.89 -11.40
N ALA A 138 1.45 -7.78 -10.73
CA ALA A 138 0.77 -7.38 -9.50
C ALA A 138 -0.75 -7.32 -9.70
N ARG A 139 -1.49 -7.83 -8.71
CA ARG A 139 -2.93 -7.63 -8.54
C ARG A 139 -3.23 -6.52 -7.55
N ILE A 140 -2.38 -6.39 -6.53
CA ILE A 140 -2.41 -5.33 -5.53
C ILE A 140 -0.99 -4.80 -5.36
N ILE A 141 -0.86 -3.49 -5.20
CA ILE A 141 0.39 -2.81 -4.89
C ILE A 141 0.21 -2.10 -3.57
N VAL A 142 1.06 -2.43 -2.60
CA VAL A 142 1.15 -1.75 -1.32
C VAL A 142 2.36 -0.82 -1.35
N THR A 143 2.19 0.45 -0.99
CA THR A 143 3.33 1.36 -0.76
C THR A 143 3.65 1.36 0.73
N PHE A 144 4.93 1.30 1.08
CA PHE A 144 5.38 1.17 2.47
C PHE A 144 6.68 1.96 2.69
N ASP A 145 6.71 2.88 3.64
CA ASP A 145 7.88 3.74 3.86
C ASP A 145 9.05 2.99 4.51
N ALA A 146 10.28 3.34 4.14
CA ALA A 146 11.51 2.72 4.64
C ALA A 146 12.01 3.26 5.99
N ASP A 147 11.32 4.24 6.58
CA ASP A 147 11.74 4.96 7.80
C ASP A 147 11.34 4.27 9.12
N GLY A 148 10.60 3.16 9.03
CA GLY A 148 10.15 2.37 10.17
C GLY A 148 8.91 2.91 10.90
N GLN A 149 8.18 3.87 10.33
CA GLN A 149 6.97 4.43 10.97
C GLN A 149 5.72 3.54 10.84
N HIS A 150 5.70 2.60 9.90
CA HIS A 150 4.55 1.74 9.62
C HIS A 150 4.75 0.33 10.18
N LEU A 151 3.64 -0.27 10.61
CA LEU A 151 3.59 -1.68 11.01
C LEU A 151 3.11 -2.56 9.85
N VAL A 152 3.65 -3.76 9.72
CA VAL A 152 3.23 -4.71 8.67
C VAL A 152 1.77 -5.14 8.87
N GLU A 153 1.29 -5.20 10.10
CA GLU A 153 -0.12 -5.47 10.42
C GLU A 153 -1.04 -4.35 9.91
N ASP A 154 -0.58 -3.10 9.91
CA ASP A 154 -1.33 -1.99 9.31
C ASP A 154 -1.39 -2.12 7.79
N ALA A 155 -0.32 -2.60 7.14
CA ALA A 155 -0.37 -2.90 5.70
C ALA A 155 -1.44 -3.95 5.37
N LEU A 156 -1.54 -5.01 6.18
CA LEU A 156 -2.58 -6.04 6.04
C LEU A 156 -4.00 -5.46 6.24
N ARG A 157 -4.19 -4.59 7.22
CA ARG A 157 -5.50 -3.91 7.42
C ARG A 157 -5.83 -2.98 6.25
N VAL A 158 -4.87 -2.20 5.77
CA VAL A 158 -5.03 -1.25 4.67
C VAL A 158 -5.36 -1.97 3.37
N MET A 159 -4.74 -3.13 3.08
CA MET A 159 -5.05 -3.88 1.86
C MET A 159 -6.40 -4.60 1.89
N LYS A 160 -6.96 -4.93 3.07
CA LYS A 160 -8.24 -5.64 3.23
C LYS A 160 -9.37 -5.13 2.32
N PRO A 161 -9.77 -3.85 2.32
CA PRO A 161 -10.84 -3.38 1.45
C PRO A 161 -10.53 -3.53 -0.05
N VAL A 162 -9.27 -3.52 -0.46
CA VAL A 162 -8.85 -3.71 -1.86
C VAL A 162 -8.86 -5.20 -2.23
N VAL A 163 -8.34 -6.06 -1.36
CA VAL A 163 -8.37 -7.52 -1.49
C VAL A 163 -9.81 -8.03 -1.61
N GLU A 164 -10.71 -7.53 -0.77
CA GLU A 164 -12.13 -7.89 -0.77
C GLU A 164 -12.92 -7.25 -1.93
N GLY A 165 -12.29 -6.42 -2.78
CA GLY A 165 -12.95 -5.76 -3.92
C GLY A 165 -13.92 -4.64 -3.54
N LYS A 166 -13.88 -4.18 -2.28
CA LYS A 166 -14.71 -3.11 -1.73
C LYS A 166 -14.15 -1.71 -2.00
N ALA A 167 -12.89 -1.63 -2.43
CA ALA A 167 -12.21 -0.40 -2.83
C ALA A 167 -11.19 -0.69 -3.93
N ASP A 168 -10.88 0.31 -4.74
CA ASP A 168 -9.81 0.25 -5.74
C ASP A 168 -8.50 0.84 -5.18
N MET A 169 -8.61 1.70 -4.17
CA MET A 169 -7.50 2.22 -3.38
C MET A 169 -7.90 2.33 -1.92
N ALA A 170 -6.97 2.02 -1.02
CA ALA A 170 -7.10 2.25 0.40
C ALA A 170 -5.87 2.98 0.95
N ILE A 171 -6.10 3.88 1.91
CA ILE A 171 -5.07 4.73 2.50
C ILE A 171 -5.08 4.51 4.00
N GLY A 172 -3.92 4.23 4.59
CA GLY A 172 -3.78 4.19 6.03
C GLY A 172 -3.88 5.59 6.61
N SER A 173 -4.86 5.87 7.46
CA SER A 173 -5.02 7.16 8.13
C SER A 173 -4.60 7.09 9.59
N ARG A 174 -3.59 7.88 9.95
CA ARG A 174 -3.16 8.05 11.34
C ARG A 174 -4.15 8.89 12.13
N LEU A 175 -4.86 9.81 11.45
CA LEU A 175 -5.86 10.70 12.07
C LEU A 175 -7.17 9.99 12.42
N LYS A 176 -7.47 8.85 11.77
CA LYS A 176 -8.58 7.97 12.14
C LYS A 176 -8.20 6.87 13.14
N GLY A 177 -6.91 6.77 13.48
CA GLY A 177 -6.38 5.87 14.50
C GLY A 177 -6.24 6.54 15.88
N ASP A 178 -5.40 5.97 16.73
CA ASP A 178 -5.05 6.60 18.00
C ASP A 178 -4.06 7.76 17.76
N VAL A 179 -4.55 8.97 17.95
CA VAL A 179 -3.79 10.22 17.74
C VAL A 179 -2.96 10.65 18.95
N SER A 180 -2.98 9.89 20.05
CA SER A 180 -2.34 10.27 21.32
C SER A 180 -0.83 10.50 21.23
N GLN A 181 -0.15 9.83 20.30
CA GLN A 181 1.30 9.92 20.10
C GLN A 181 1.71 10.88 18.97
N MET A 182 0.76 11.48 18.24
CA MET A 182 1.09 12.36 17.11
C MET A 182 1.47 13.78 17.56
N PRO A 183 2.63 14.31 17.15
CA PRO A 183 3.02 15.69 17.49
C PRO A 183 2.03 16.72 16.92
N ILE A 184 1.58 17.64 17.78
CA ILE A 184 0.56 18.66 17.45
C ILE A 184 0.96 19.51 16.22
N ILE A 185 2.26 19.80 16.05
CA ILE A 185 2.79 20.54 14.89
C ILE A 185 2.64 19.76 13.58
N LYS A 186 2.83 18.43 13.58
CA LYS A 186 2.59 17.59 12.40
C LYS A 186 1.08 17.52 12.07
N ARG A 187 0.22 17.59 13.10
CA ARG A 187 -1.24 17.66 12.95
C ARG A 187 -1.67 18.93 12.22
N ILE A 188 -1.10 20.09 12.55
CA ILE A 188 -1.40 21.37 11.88
C ILE A 188 -0.86 21.42 10.45
N GLY A 189 0.35 20.91 10.22
CA GLY A 189 0.94 20.83 8.87
C GLY A 189 0.14 19.94 7.90
N ASN A 190 -0.42 18.82 8.39
CA ASN A 190 -1.26 17.93 7.58
C ASN A 190 -2.62 18.56 7.23
N ILE A 191 -3.24 19.32 8.15
CA ILE A 191 -4.55 19.96 7.92
C ILE A 191 -4.54 20.86 6.67
N GLY A 192 -3.46 21.60 6.39
CA GLY A 192 -3.38 22.46 5.20
C GLY A 192 -3.35 21.68 3.88
N LEU A 193 -2.61 20.57 3.82
CA LEU A 193 -2.53 19.69 2.65
C LEU A 193 -3.78 18.82 2.50
N ASP A 194 -4.39 18.40 3.60
CA ASP A 194 -5.65 17.66 3.63
C ASP A 194 -6.81 18.53 3.14
N LEU A 195 -6.84 19.82 3.50
CA LEU A 195 -7.84 20.78 3.01
C LEU A 195 -7.72 20.99 1.49
N ILE A 196 -6.50 21.15 0.98
CA ILE A 196 -6.22 21.28 -0.45
C ILE A 196 -6.60 20.02 -1.20
N THR A 197 -6.22 18.85 -0.70
CA THR A 197 -6.58 17.58 -1.32
C THR A 197 -8.09 17.34 -1.25
N ALA A 198 -8.77 17.75 -0.18
CA ALA A 198 -10.23 17.66 -0.06
C ALA A 198 -10.93 18.53 -1.11
N ILE A 199 -10.44 19.76 -1.31
CA ILE A 199 -10.94 20.69 -2.35
C ILE A 199 -10.74 20.08 -3.74
N PHE A 200 -9.56 19.49 -4.02
CA PHE A 200 -9.23 19.02 -5.37
C PHE A 200 -9.67 17.59 -5.71
N SER A 201 -9.85 16.73 -4.71
CA SER A 201 -10.35 15.36 -4.91
C SER A 201 -11.86 15.23 -4.73
N MET A 202 -12.55 16.32 -4.32
CA MET A 202 -13.97 16.33 -3.91
C MET A 202 -14.31 15.24 -2.87
N LYS A 203 -13.31 14.72 -2.16
CA LYS A 203 -13.43 13.71 -1.12
C LYS A 203 -12.56 14.13 0.04
N TYR A 204 -13.15 14.21 1.23
CA TYR A 204 -12.35 14.43 2.43
C TYR A 204 -11.55 13.16 2.72
N ILE A 205 -10.23 13.25 2.58
CA ILE A 205 -9.28 12.23 3.01
C ILE A 205 -8.50 12.84 4.17
N SER A 206 -8.56 12.18 5.31
CA SER A 206 -8.04 12.66 6.59
C SER A 206 -6.54 12.53 6.75
N ASP A 207 -5.83 11.76 5.92
CA ASP A 207 -4.36 11.67 6.00
C ASP A 207 -3.76 11.46 4.60
N THR A 208 -3.72 12.54 3.84
CA THR A 208 -3.36 12.49 2.41
C THR A 208 -1.88 12.18 2.21
N GLN A 209 -1.06 12.46 3.22
CA GLN A 209 0.39 12.30 3.21
C GLN A 209 0.86 10.94 3.72
N SER A 210 -0.04 10.07 4.16
CA SER A 210 0.34 8.71 4.60
C SER A 210 0.97 7.92 3.46
N GLY A 211 2.23 7.48 3.63
CA GLY A 211 2.93 6.63 2.67
C GLY A 211 2.37 5.21 2.57
N LEU A 212 1.54 4.78 3.52
CA LEU A 212 0.94 3.45 3.53
C LEU A 212 -0.37 3.42 2.75
N ARG A 213 -0.33 2.81 1.56
CA ARG A 213 -1.50 2.68 0.67
C ARG A 213 -1.57 1.27 0.10
N ALA A 214 -2.77 0.83 -0.22
CA ALA A 214 -3.01 -0.35 -1.06
C ALA A 214 -3.78 0.08 -2.31
N ILE A 215 -3.33 -0.35 -3.48
CA ILE A 215 -3.85 0.07 -4.78
C ILE A 215 -4.09 -1.17 -5.63
N SER A 216 -5.29 -1.32 -6.19
CA SER A 216 -5.56 -2.39 -7.15
C SER A 216 -4.74 -2.16 -8.42
N ALA A 217 -4.35 -3.23 -9.11
CA ALA A 217 -3.61 -3.12 -10.36
C ALA A 217 -4.37 -2.31 -11.42
N GLU A 218 -5.70 -2.40 -11.44
CA GLU A 218 -6.55 -1.62 -12.32
C GLU A 218 -6.48 -0.12 -12.00
N CYS A 219 -6.54 0.24 -10.72
CA CYS A 219 -6.39 1.63 -10.26
C CYS A 219 -4.98 2.16 -10.59
N ALA A 220 -3.94 1.37 -10.27
CA ALA A 220 -2.55 1.75 -10.50
C ALA A 220 -2.26 2.03 -11.98
N ARG A 221 -2.81 1.24 -12.93
CA ARG A 221 -2.65 1.48 -14.37
C ARG A 221 -3.25 2.82 -14.85
N LYS A 222 -4.27 3.33 -14.15
CA LYS A 222 -4.92 4.62 -14.47
C LYS A 222 -4.17 5.82 -13.89
N ILE A 223 -3.23 5.59 -12.98
CA ILE A 223 -2.47 6.63 -12.29
C ILE A 223 -1.09 6.75 -12.93
N LYS A 224 -0.89 7.78 -13.75
CA LYS A 224 0.44 8.18 -14.21
C LYS A 224 1.00 9.18 -13.22
N ILE A 225 2.06 8.86 -12.48
CA ILE A 225 2.73 9.82 -11.58
C ILE A 225 3.52 10.81 -12.43
N THR A 226 3.34 12.10 -12.16
CA THR A 226 4.03 13.20 -12.86
C THR A 226 4.77 14.14 -11.91
N CYS A 227 4.47 14.09 -10.61
CA CYS A 227 5.23 14.81 -9.60
C CYS A 227 6.37 13.92 -9.08
N ASP A 228 7.60 14.44 -9.12
CA ASP A 228 8.79 13.70 -8.69
C ASP A 228 9.00 13.71 -7.16
N ARG A 229 8.45 14.70 -6.45
CA ARG A 229 8.74 14.95 -5.01
C ARG A 229 7.49 14.81 -4.14
N TYR A 230 7.48 15.44 -2.97
CA TYR A 230 6.48 15.23 -1.90
C TYR A 230 5.00 15.40 -2.32
N ALA A 231 4.71 16.19 -3.36
CA ALA A 231 3.35 16.37 -3.89
C ALA A 231 2.71 15.07 -4.43
N VAL A 232 3.50 14.01 -4.67
CA VAL A 232 3.03 12.74 -5.21
C VAL A 232 1.90 12.10 -4.39
N SER A 233 1.94 12.26 -3.07
CA SER A 233 0.92 11.73 -2.15
C SER A 233 -0.48 12.25 -2.49
N SER A 234 -0.61 13.57 -2.70
CA SER A 234 -1.86 14.21 -3.12
C SER A 234 -2.19 13.90 -4.59
N GLU A 235 -1.18 13.86 -5.46
CA GLU A 235 -1.35 13.56 -6.88
C GLU A 235 -1.98 12.17 -7.11
N ILE A 236 -1.49 11.14 -6.42
CA ILE A 236 -2.01 9.76 -6.52
C ILE A 236 -3.50 9.74 -6.16
N ILE A 237 -3.88 10.41 -5.07
CA ILE A 237 -5.26 10.51 -4.60
C ILE A 237 -6.13 11.25 -5.62
N MET A 238 -5.68 12.42 -6.09
CA MET A 238 -6.41 13.22 -7.07
C MET A 238 -6.62 12.47 -8.37
N LYS A 239 -5.60 11.76 -8.86
CA LYS A 239 -5.69 10.95 -10.09
C LYS A 239 -6.60 9.74 -9.90
N ALA A 240 -6.56 9.06 -8.75
CA ALA A 240 -7.50 7.99 -8.43
C ALA A 240 -8.95 8.50 -8.41
N ALA A 241 -9.20 9.65 -7.76
CA ALA A 241 -10.52 10.26 -7.68
C ALA A 241 -11.04 10.68 -9.07
N ARG A 242 -10.21 11.34 -9.89
CA ARG A 242 -10.55 11.73 -11.28
C ARG A 242 -10.87 10.53 -12.16
N ASN A 243 -10.22 9.39 -11.95
CA ASN A 243 -10.50 8.13 -12.63
C ASN A 243 -11.67 7.33 -12.02
N LYS A 244 -12.48 7.96 -11.14
CA LYS A 244 -13.65 7.39 -10.48
C LYS A 244 -13.35 6.13 -9.64
N CYS A 245 -12.12 5.99 -9.15
CA CYS A 245 -11.76 4.88 -8.26
C CYS A 245 -12.46 5.03 -6.90
N ARG A 246 -12.86 3.89 -6.32
CA ARG A 246 -13.40 3.79 -4.96
C ARG A 246 -12.23 3.86 -3.98
N ILE A 247 -12.18 4.93 -3.19
CA ILE A 247 -11.11 5.18 -2.22
C ILE A 247 -11.68 4.99 -0.82
N LYS A 248 -10.98 4.25 0.05
CA LYS A 248 -11.31 4.10 1.47
C LYS A 248 -10.13 4.49 2.36
N GLU A 249 -10.44 4.94 3.56
CA GLU A 249 -9.43 5.15 4.59
C GLU A 249 -9.54 4.04 5.63
N VAL A 250 -8.40 3.56 6.08
CA VAL A 250 -8.29 2.53 7.12
C VAL A 250 -7.46 3.09 8.27
N PRO A 251 -7.95 3.08 9.52
CA PRO A 251 -7.15 3.51 10.67
C PRO A 251 -5.85 2.73 10.79
N ILE A 252 -4.74 3.43 11.03
CA ILE A 252 -3.41 2.84 11.27
C ILE A 252 -2.77 3.45 12.52
N LYS A 253 -1.78 2.74 13.08
CA LYS A 253 -0.94 3.28 14.17
C LYS A 253 0.36 3.81 13.58
N ALA A 254 0.77 5.00 14.00
CA ALA A 254 2.09 5.53 13.66
C ALA A 254 3.09 5.17 14.77
N VAL A 255 4.22 4.58 14.40
CA VAL A 255 5.34 4.37 15.31
C VAL A 255 6.26 5.59 15.22
N TYR A 256 6.46 6.28 16.35
CA TYR A 256 7.35 7.43 16.43
C TYR A 256 8.64 7.06 17.17
N THR A 257 9.75 7.02 16.45
CA THR A 257 11.12 6.95 16.99
C THR A 257 11.79 8.33 16.95
N GLU A 258 12.82 8.58 17.77
CA GLU A 258 13.60 9.84 17.72
C GLU A 258 14.13 10.18 16.32
N TYR A 259 14.53 9.17 15.55
CA TYR A 259 14.96 9.30 14.17
C TYR A 259 13.81 9.77 13.25
N SER A 260 12.67 9.10 13.35
CA SER A 260 11.47 9.38 12.55
C SER A 260 10.81 10.72 12.89
N MET A 261 11.02 11.21 14.11
CA MET A 261 10.51 12.50 14.59
C MET A 261 11.23 13.69 13.96
N LYS A 262 12.53 13.54 13.66
CA LYS A 262 13.33 14.52 12.93
C LYS A 262 13.03 14.53 11.42
N LYS A 263 12.36 13.50 10.90
CA LYS A 263 11.87 13.43 9.52
C LYS A 263 10.40 13.89 9.42
N GLY A 264 10.08 14.60 8.33
CA GLY A 264 8.75 15.13 8.05
C GLY A 264 8.78 16.49 7.36
N THR A 265 7.64 16.91 6.82
CA THR A 265 7.51 18.17 6.09
C THR A 265 7.66 19.36 7.04
N ASN A 266 8.65 20.22 6.81
CA ASN A 266 8.69 21.54 7.42
C ASN A 266 7.47 22.34 6.94
N VAL A 267 6.82 23.07 7.86
CA VAL A 267 5.56 23.81 7.59
C VAL A 267 5.66 24.73 6.37
N ILE A 268 6.82 25.37 6.17
CA ILE A 268 7.13 26.23 5.02
C ILE A 268 7.13 25.45 3.70
N GLU A 269 7.66 24.23 3.70
CA GLU A 269 7.69 23.35 2.54
C GLU A 269 6.27 22.88 2.20
N GLY A 270 5.43 22.63 3.21
CA GLY A 270 4.01 22.32 3.04
C GLY A 270 3.23 23.45 2.37
N ILE A 271 3.48 24.70 2.75
CA ILE A 271 2.87 25.90 2.11
C ILE A 271 3.36 26.07 0.67
N ARG A 272 4.64 25.82 0.39
CA ARG A 272 5.19 25.88 -0.97
C ARG A 272 4.57 24.81 -1.88
N ILE A 273 4.40 23.59 -1.39
CA ILE A 273 3.72 22.50 -2.12
C ILE A 273 2.26 22.86 -2.41
N ALA A 274 1.56 23.41 -1.41
CA ALA A 274 0.20 23.91 -1.55
C ALA A 274 0.05 24.94 -2.68
N ILE A 275 0.95 25.93 -2.73
CA ILE A 275 0.95 26.97 -3.76
C ILE A 275 1.26 26.36 -5.14
N ASN A 276 2.24 25.46 -5.25
CA ASN A 276 2.57 24.82 -6.52
C ASN A 276 1.42 23.96 -7.07
N LEU A 277 0.72 23.21 -6.20
CA LEU A 277 -0.46 22.44 -6.59
C LEU A 277 -1.60 23.35 -7.07
N LEU A 278 -1.82 24.50 -6.41
CA LEU A 278 -2.78 25.51 -6.85
C LEU A 278 -2.43 26.06 -8.24
N LEU A 279 -1.16 26.44 -8.45
CA LEU A 279 -0.70 26.99 -9.73
C LEU A 279 -0.78 26.00 -10.90
N ASP A 280 -0.50 24.72 -10.66
CA ASP A 280 -0.61 23.66 -11.66
C ASP A 280 -2.06 23.41 -12.09
N VAL A 281 -3.04 23.72 -11.23
CA VAL A 281 -4.46 23.64 -11.58
C VAL A 281 -4.87 24.77 -12.50
N PHE A 282 -4.36 25.99 -12.30
CA PHE A 282 -4.65 27.14 -13.17
C PHE A 282 -3.88 27.10 -14.51
N ARG A 283 -2.92 26.18 -14.66
CA ARG A 283 -2.14 25.96 -15.89
C ARG A 283 -2.75 24.92 -16.84
N ARG A 284 -3.90 24.33 -16.50
CA ARG A 284 -4.66 23.40 -17.35
C ARG A 284 -5.99 24.02 -17.75
#